data_AF-A0AAV5U604-F1
#
_entry.id   AF-A0AAV5U604-F1
#
_cell.length_a   1.000
_cell.length_b   1.000
_cell.length_c   1.000
_cell.angle_alpha   90.00
_cell.angle_beta   90.00
_cell.angle_gamma   90.00
#
_symmetry.space_group_name_H-M   'P 1'
#
loop_
_entity.id
_entity.type
_entity.pdbx_description
1 polymer ?
#
loop_
_entity_poly.entity_id
_entity_poly.type
_entity_poly.pdbx_seq_one_letter_code
_entity_poly.pdbx_strand_id
1 'polypeptide(L)'
;ANQQFILDMASQGKAMGITIGVYTNNNSWGTIVGSSWNGVSSHPLWWANWNGQANFNNFSPFGGWTKPAMHQYQGDVKGPCSIGNVDMSW
;
A
#
# COMPACT_ATOMS: atom_id res chain seq x y z
N ALA A 1 15.69 -5.04 -9.45
CA ALA A 1 14.82 -4.64 -8.32
C ALA A 1 14.76 -3.13 -8.28
N ASN A 2 13.56 -2.55 -8.17
CA ASN A 2 13.33 -1.09 -8.36
C ASN A 2 13.52 -0.29 -7.05
N GLN A 3 14.37 -0.77 -6.15
CA GLN A 3 14.56 -0.23 -4.81
C GLN A 3 15.03 1.23 -4.83
N GLN A 4 16.06 1.54 -5.63
CA GLN A 4 16.62 2.89 -5.69
C GLN A 4 15.62 3.92 -6.20
N PHE A 5 14.85 3.58 -7.23
CA PHE A 5 13.80 4.45 -7.76
C PHE A 5 12.76 4.83 -6.69
N ILE A 6 12.35 3.87 -5.85
CA ILE A 6 11.41 4.12 -4.75
C ILE A 6 12.06 4.98 -3.65
N LEU A 7 13.34 4.75 -3.34
CA LEU A 7 14.07 5.58 -2.37
C LEU A 7 14.20 7.03 -2.85
N ASP A 8 14.52 7.25 -4.11
CA ASP A 8 14.67 8.59 -4.68
C ASP A 8 13.33 9.34 -4.64
N MET A 9 12.23 8.68 -4.98
CA MET A 9 10.88 9.25 -4.89
C MET A 9 10.49 9.60 -3.45
N ALA A 10 10.75 8.70 -2.49
CA ALA A 10 10.44 8.94 -1.09
C ALA A 10 11.31 10.06 -0.50
N SER A 11 12.60 10.10 -0.85
CA SER A 11 13.53 11.16 -0.45
C SER A 11 13.08 12.52 -0.98
N GLN A 12 12.73 12.59 -2.27
CA GLN A 12 12.28 13.83 -2.89
C GLN A 12 10.96 14.34 -2.30
N GLY A 13 9.96 13.47 -2.11
CA GLY A 13 8.70 13.88 -1.49
C GLY A 13 8.91 14.38 -0.06
N LYS A 14 9.79 13.75 0.72
CA LYS A 14 10.16 14.23 2.06
C LYS A 14 10.87 15.59 2.00
N ALA A 15 11.79 15.79 1.07
CA ALA A 15 12.47 17.08 0.86
C ALA A 15 11.49 18.20 0.50
N MET A 16 10.39 17.86 -0.17
CA MET A 16 9.29 18.78 -0.50
C MET A 16 8.29 18.98 0.64
N GLY A 17 8.46 18.32 1.80
CA GLY A 17 7.54 18.39 2.93
C GLY A 17 6.23 17.60 2.73
N ILE A 18 6.19 16.68 1.76
CA ILE A 18 5.02 15.86 1.47
C ILE A 18 4.97 14.67 2.44
N THR A 19 3.78 14.38 2.98
CA THR A 19 3.55 13.15 3.73
C THR A 19 3.37 11.98 2.76
N ILE A 20 4.23 10.98 2.85
CA ILE A 20 4.28 9.84 1.91
C ILE A 20 3.72 8.59 2.58
N GLY A 21 2.96 7.80 1.82
CA GLY A 21 2.58 6.43 2.13
C GLY A 21 2.82 5.50 0.92
N VAL A 22 2.83 4.19 1.17
CA VAL A 22 3.09 3.17 0.14
C VAL A 22 1.81 2.37 -0.09
N TYR A 23 1.35 2.29 -1.33
CA TYR A 23 0.25 1.40 -1.74
C TYR A 23 0.80 0.17 -2.45
N THR A 24 0.56 -1.02 -1.90
CA THR A 24 1.01 -2.29 -2.50
C THR A 24 0.39 -3.52 -1.82
N ASN A 25 0.68 -4.69 -2.35
CA ASN A 25 0.46 -5.99 -1.71
C ASN A 25 1.79 -6.78 -1.65
N ASN A 26 1.81 -7.86 -0.87
CA ASN A 26 2.99 -8.69 -0.65
C ASN A 26 3.57 -9.28 -1.96
N ASN A 27 2.72 -9.68 -2.90
CA ASN A 27 3.16 -10.28 -4.18
C ASN A 27 3.84 -9.22 -5.05
N SER A 28 3.19 -8.09 -5.29
CA SER A 28 3.73 -6.98 -6.07
C SER A 28 5.01 -6.42 -5.44
N TRP A 29 5.06 -6.29 -4.12
CA TRP A 29 6.27 -5.88 -3.40
C TRP A 29 7.42 -6.86 -3.65
N GLY A 30 7.16 -8.16 -3.48
CA GLY A 30 8.13 -9.22 -3.73
C GLY A 30 8.69 -9.19 -5.14
N THR A 31 7.84 -9.03 -6.15
CA THR A 31 8.24 -8.96 -7.57
C THR A 31 9.05 -7.71 -7.90
N ILE A 32 8.68 -6.54 -7.37
CA ILE A 32 9.26 -5.25 -7.78
C ILE A 32 10.57 -4.97 -7.05
N VAL A 33 10.61 -5.20 -5.73
CA VAL A 33 11.74 -4.82 -4.87
C VAL A 33 12.33 -5.97 -4.07
N GLY A 34 11.70 -7.14 -4.06
CA GLY A 34 12.12 -8.28 -3.25
C GLY A 34 11.44 -8.28 -1.87
N SER A 35 10.97 -9.45 -1.44
CA SER A 35 10.07 -9.59 -0.29
C SER A 35 10.67 -9.14 1.04
N SER A 36 12.00 -9.19 1.17
CA SER A 36 12.73 -8.82 2.39
C SER A 36 13.18 -7.36 2.43
N TRP A 37 13.08 -6.61 1.32
CA TRP A 37 13.52 -5.23 1.29
C TRP A 37 12.55 -4.32 2.05
N ASN A 38 13.10 -3.50 2.95
CA ASN A 38 12.36 -2.69 3.93
C ASN A 38 12.72 -1.20 3.91
N GLY A 39 13.34 -0.71 2.83
CA GLY A 39 13.91 0.65 2.78
C GLY A 39 12.92 1.80 2.97
N VAL A 40 11.61 1.53 2.90
CA VAL A 40 10.53 2.51 3.08
C VAL A 40 9.49 2.08 4.12
N SER A 41 9.81 1.09 4.98
CA SER A 41 8.86 0.57 5.97
C SER A 41 8.49 1.56 7.08
N SER A 42 9.24 2.67 7.19
CA SER A 42 8.92 3.80 8.06
C SER A 42 7.70 4.62 7.60
N HIS A 43 7.29 4.46 6.34
CA HIS A 43 6.09 5.11 5.79
C HIS A 43 4.84 4.24 5.99
N PRO A 44 3.65 4.84 6.19
CA PRO A 44 2.40 4.11 6.32
C PRO A 44 2.10 3.26 5.08
N LEU A 45 1.61 2.05 5.29
CA LEU A 45 1.21 1.12 4.24
C LEU A 45 -0.31 1.17 4.00
N TRP A 46 -0.71 1.42 2.76
CA TRP A 46 -2.05 1.11 2.25
C TRP A 46 -1.98 -0.26 1.57
N TRP A 47 -2.44 -1.27 2.29
CA TRP A 47 -2.37 -2.67 1.88
C TRP A 47 -3.53 -3.02 0.95
N ALA A 48 -3.23 -3.57 -0.23
CA ALA A 48 -4.24 -4.04 -1.17
C ALA A 48 -4.53 -5.53 -0.99
N ASN A 49 -5.76 -5.88 -0.63
CA ASN A 49 -6.21 -7.27 -0.55
C ASN A 49 -7.73 -7.35 -0.70
N TRP A 50 -8.22 -7.62 -1.91
CA TRP A 50 -9.65 -7.68 -2.23
C TRP A 50 -10.38 -8.90 -1.65
N ASN A 51 -10.36 -9.05 -0.33
CA ASN A 51 -10.96 -10.17 0.40
C ASN A 51 -12.40 -9.91 0.86
N GLY A 52 -12.95 -8.72 0.59
CA GLY A 52 -14.30 -8.31 0.99
C GLY A 52 -14.49 -8.05 2.48
N GLN A 53 -13.41 -8.00 3.26
CA GLN A 53 -13.44 -7.85 4.72
C GLN A 53 -12.80 -6.52 5.13
N ALA A 54 -13.62 -5.60 5.64
CA ALA A 54 -13.17 -4.30 6.16
C ALA A 54 -12.47 -4.43 7.53
N ASN A 55 -11.32 -5.10 7.56
CA ASN A 55 -10.48 -5.29 8.75
C ASN A 55 -9.02 -5.61 8.34
N PHE A 56 -8.13 -5.87 9.31
CA PHE A 56 -6.73 -6.20 9.05
C PHE A 56 -6.35 -7.67 9.33
N ASN A 57 -7.33 -8.55 9.57
CA ASN A 57 -7.08 -9.89 10.13
C ASN A 57 -6.22 -10.81 9.25
N ASN A 58 -6.23 -10.59 7.94
CA ASN A 58 -5.48 -11.40 6.97
C ASN A 58 -4.12 -10.79 6.58
N PHE A 59 -3.70 -9.73 7.26
CA PHE A 59 -2.41 -9.12 6.98
C PHE A 59 -1.27 -10.04 7.43
N SER A 60 -0.37 -10.37 6.50
CA SER A 60 0.90 -11.03 6.79
C SER A 60 2.04 -10.02 6.62
N PRO A 61 2.94 -9.86 7.60
CA PRO A 61 4.06 -8.93 7.50
C PRO A 61 4.93 -9.17 6.27
N PHE A 62 5.28 -8.09 5.56
CA PHE A 62 6.21 -8.11 4.44
C PHE A 62 6.94 -6.77 4.36
N GLY A 63 8.11 -6.72 3.71
CA GLY A 63 8.80 -5.46 3.43
C GLY A 63 9.09 -4.59 4.66
N GLY A 64 9.19 -5.20 5.85
CA GLY A 64 9.38 -4.50 7.13
C GLY A 64 8.12 -3.93 7.78
N TRP A 65 6.94 -3.97 7.13
CA TRP A 65 5.67 -3.57 7.77
C TRP A 65 5.12 -4.70 8.62
N THR A 66 4.83 -4.39 9.89
CA THR A 66 4.17 -5.31 10.83
C THR A 66 2.66 -5.05 10.95
N LYS A 67 2.20 -3.87 10.52
CA LYS A 67 0.78 -3.52 10.42
C LYS A 67 0.55 -2.52 9.27
N PRO A 68 -0.58 -2.62 8.55
CA PRO A 68 -0.99 -1.59 7.60
C PRO A 68 -1.59 -0.37 8.34
N ALA A 69 -1.61 0.77 7.65
CA ALA A 69 -2.34 1.97 8.07
C ALA A 69 -3.72 2.05 7.42
N MET A 70 -3.90 1.43 6.25
CA MET A 70 -5.15 1.36 5.50
C MET A 70 -5.21 0.04 4.73
N HIS A 71 -6.40 -0.48 4.46
CA HIS A 71 -6.61 -1.72 3.69
C HIS A 71 -7.64 -1.52 2.58
N GLN A 72 -7.22 -1.62 1.31
CA GLN A 72 -8.14 -1.70 0.18
C GLN A 72 -8.71 -3.12 0.11
N TYR A 73 -9.94 -3.30 0.60
CA TYR A 73 -10.55 -4.61 0.80
C TYR A 73 -11.53 -5.01 -0.31
N GLN A 74 -11.95 -4.05 -1.14
CA GLN A 74 -12.88 -4.28 -2.24
C GLN A 74 -12.67 -3.25 -3.35
N GLY A 75 -12.82 -3.69 -4.60
CA GLY A 75 -12.72 -2.85 -5.78
C GLY A 75 -14.00 -2.92 -6.59
N ASP A 76 -14.13 -2.00 -7.54
CA ASP A 76 -15.23 -1.98 -8.52
C ASP A 76 -16.65 -1.96 -7.90
N VAL A 77 -16.81 -1.38 -6.72
CA VAL A 77 -18.12 -1.28 -6.05
C VAL A 77 -18.93 -0.18 -6.69
N LYS A 78 -20.18 -0.46 -7.09
CA LYS A 78 -21.08 0.58 -7.62
C LYS A 78 -21.29 1.68 -6.58
N GLY A 79 -20.74 2.85 -6.86
CA GLY A 79 -20.82 4.02 -6.02
C GLY A 79 -22.20 4.68 -6.04
N PRO A 80 -22.55 5.43 -4.98
CA PRO A 80 -23.78 6.20 -4.93
C PRO A 80 -23.77 7.38 -5.90
N CYS A 81 -24.91 8.03 -6.10
CA CYS A 81 -25.00 9.36 -6.74
C CYS A 81 -24.28 9.46 -8.11
N SER A 82 -24.31 8.39 -8.91
CA SER A 82 -23.73 8.34 -10.27
C SER A 82 -22.20 8.51 -10.35
N ILE A 83 -21.46 8.27 -9.27
CA ILE A 83 -19.99 8.40 -9.26
C ILE A 83 -19.24 7.24 -9.96
N GLY A 84 -19.95 6.31 -10.60
CA GLY A 84 -19.35 5.12 -11.22
C GLY A 84 -18.97 4.05 -10.19
N ASN A 85 -17.92 3.29 -10.48
CA ASN A 85 -17.39 2.29 -9.55
C ASN A 85 -16.29 2.88 -8.67
N VAL A 86 -16.18 2.41 -7.43
CA VAL A 86 -15.22 2.89 -6.43
C VAL A 86 -14.48 1.74 -5.76
N ASP A 87 -13.27 2.04 -5.30
CA ASP A 87 -12.52 1.18 -4.39
C ASP A 87 -12.85 1.51 -2.93
N MET A 88 -13.01 0.46 -2.12
CA MET A 88 -13.35 0.58 -0.71
C MET A 88 -12.13 0.27 0.15
N SER A 89 -11.89 1.12 1.15
CA SER A 89 -10.80 0.95 2.11
C SER A 89 -11.26 1.05 3.56
N TRP A 90 -10.55 0.35 4.45
CA TRP A 90 -10.70 0.36 5.91
C TRP A 90 -9.48 0.98 6.58
#